data_AF-A0A914BVN8-F1
#
_entry.id   AF-A0A914BVN8-F1
#
_cell.length_a   1.000
_cell.length_b   1.000
_cell.length_c   1.000
_cell.angle_alpha   90.00
_cell.angle_beta   90.00
_cell.angle_gamma   90.00
#
_symmetry.space_group_name_H-M   'P 1'
#
loop_
_entity.id
_entity.type
_entity.pdbx_description
1 polymer ?
#
loop_
_entity_poly.entity_id
_entity_poly.type
_entity_poly.pdbx_seq_one_letter_code
_entity_poly.pdbx_strand_id
1 'polypeptide(L)' 'WKRFFIQSGNRVDETLPGSAIDTKVVRADINEFYLQSHKAILGTAKIPQYVVPINEIGLSMDEIQAFVNM' A
#
# COMPACT_ATOMS: atom_id res chain seq x y z
N TRP A 1 1.81 11.54 8.23
CA TRP A 1 0.82 10.53 7.81
C TRP A 1 0.56 10.74 6.34
N LYS A 2 0.81 9.72 5.52
CA LYS A 2 0.66 9.81 4.05
C LYS A 2 -0.76 9.43 3.65
N ARG A 3 -1.30 10.10 2.64
CA ARG A 3 -2.60 9.79 2.01
C ARG A 3 -2.35 9.63 0.52
N PHE A 4 -3.08 8.70 -0.09
CA PHE A 4 -2.92 8.36 -1.49
C PHE A 4 -4.26 8.52 -2.19
N PHE A 5 -4.20 8.94 -3.45
CA PHE A 5 -5.38 9.19 -4.27
C PHE A 5 -5.08 8.76 -5.70
N ILE A 6 -6.09 8.31 -6.41
CA ILE A 6 -6.01 8.01 -7.84
C ILE A 6 -6.33 9.29 -8.61
N GLN A 7 -5.42 9.72 -9.48
CA GLN A 7 -5.63 10.89 -10.33
C GLN A 7 -6.13 10.46 -11.71
N SER A 8 -7.37 10.81 -12.03
CA SER A 8 -8.00 10.56 -13.33
C SER A 8 -8.27 11.89 -14.02
N GLY A 9 -7.26 12.44 -14.69
CA GLY A 9 -7.31 13.78 -15.29
C GLY A 9 -7.45 14.88 -14.22
N ASN A 10 -8.56 15.62 -14.25
CA ASN A 10 -8.89 16.65 -13.26
C ASN A 10 -9.67 16.11 -12.04
N ARG A 11 -9.97 14.80 -12.01
CA ARG A 11 -10.67 14.16 -10.88
C ARG A 11 -9.68 13.45 -9.98
N VAL A 12 -9.95 13.52 -8.68
CA VAL A 12 -9.21 12.83 -7.63
C VAL A 12 -10.19 11.87 -6.97
N ASP A 13 -9.89 10.57 -7.06
CA ASP A 13 -10.69 9.50 -6.51
C ASP A 13 -9.93 8.76 -5.40
N GLU A 14 -10.66 8.06 -4.53
CA GLU A 14 -10.06 7.24 -3.47
C GLU A 14 -9.36 6.00 -4.05
N THR A 15 -8.37 5.49 -3.32
CA THR A 15 -7.67 4.26 -3.69
C THR A 15 -8.60 3.05 -3.65
N LEU A 16 -8.48 2.19 -4.66
CA LEU A 16 -9.24 0.95 -4.74
C LEU A 16 -8.66 -0.11 -3.79
N PRO A 17 -9.50 -1.03 -3.26
CA PRO A 17 -9.01 -2.22 -2.56
C PRO A 17 -8.00 -2.99 -3.43
N GLY A 18 -6.92 -3.45 -2.84
CA GLY A 18 -5.78 -4.09 -3.52
C GLY A 18 -4.72 -3.12 -4.06
N SER A 19 -4.90 -1.81 -3.90
CA SER A 19 -3.86 -0.85 -4.32
C SER A 19 -2.63 -0.95 -3.43
N ALA A 20 -1.52 -1.42 -3.97
CA ALA A 20 -0.21 -1.45 -3.32
C ALA A 20 0.66 -0.27 -3.80
N ILE A 21 1.30 0.43 -2.87
CA ILE A 21 2.32 1.44 -3.15
C ILE A 21 3.62 1.00 -2.49
N ASP A 22 4.56 0.56 -3.31
CA ASP A 22 5.85 -0.01 -2.91
C ASP A 22 7.06 0.74 -3.52
N THR A 23 6.81 1.82 -4.27
CA THR A 23 7.82 2.59 -4.99
C THR A 23 7.68 4.09 -4.77
N LYS A 24 8.79 4.83 -4.89
CA LYS A 24 8.95 6.30 -4.76
C LYS A 24 8.63 6.94 -3.41
N VAL A 25 7.55 6.52 -2.76
CA VAL A 25 7.06 7.08 -1.49
C VAL A 25 7.28 6.11 -0.33
N VAL A 26 8.28 5.25 -0.48
CA VAL A 26 8.74 4.27 0.50
C VAL A 26 10.17 4.59 0.92
N ARG A 27 10.57 4.11 2.09
CA ARG A 27 11.94 4.11 2.56
C ARG A 27 12.84 3.31 1.63
N ALA A 28 14.04 3.82 1.39
CA ALA A 28 15.04 3.16 0.55
C ALA A 28 15.90 2.14 1.32
N ASP A 29 15.91 2.23 2.66
CA ASP A 29 16.78 1.44 3.54
C ASP A 29 16.11 0.19 4.12
N ILE A 30 14.78 0.07 4.00
CA ILE A 30 14.01 -1.05 4.51
C ILE A 30 12.87 -1.37 3.55
N ASN A 31 12.55 -2.65 3.43
CA ASN A 31 11.38 -3.09 2.66
C ASN A 31 10.11 -2.60 3.37
N GLU A 32 9.45 -1.61 2.78
CA GLU A 32 8.16 -1.10 3.25
C GLU A 32 7.21 -0.90 2.08
N PHE A 33 5.91 -1.01 2.36
CA PHE A 33 4.86 -0.75 1.39
C PHE A 33 3.59 -0.25 2.08
N TYR A 34 2.71 0.35 1.31
CA TYR A 34 1.37 0.75 1.73
C TYR A 34 0.35 -0.07 0.94
N LEU A 35 -0.61 -0.69 1.61
CA LEU A 35 -1.59 -1.54 0.95
C LEU A 35 -3.00 -1.19 1.41
N GLN A 36 -3.88 -0.88 0.46
CA GLN A 36 -5.28 -0.62 0.74
C GLN A 36 -6.09 -1.93 0.66
N SER A 37 -6.28 -2.63 1.76
CA SER A 37 -7.02 -3.91 1.75
C SER A 37 -8.55 -3.75 1.77
N HIS A 38 -9.07 -2.60 2.22
CA HIS A 38 -10.51 -2.39 2.43
C HIS A 38 -11.07 -1.25 1.60
N LYS A 39 -12.38 -1.26 1.34
CA LYS A 39 -13.07 -0.14 0.69
C LYS A 39 -13.36 0.95 1.71
N ALA A 40 -12.91 2.18 1.45
CA ALA A 40 -13.37 3.33 2.20
C ALA A 40 -14.81 3.67 1.79
N ILE A 41 -15.71 3.68 2.77
CA ILE A 41 -17.14 3.97 2.57
C ILE A 41 -17.43 5.47 2.73
N LEU A 42 -16.73 6.13 3.64
CA LEU A 42 -16.89 7.56 3.94
C LEU A 42 -15.55 8.21 4.27
N GLY A 43 -15.31 9.40 3.72
CA GLY A 43 -14.06 10.14 3.89
C GLY A 43 -12.89 9.52 3.13
N THR A 44 -11.67 9.92 3.49
CA THR A 44 -10.45 9.42 2.86
C THR A 44 -9.88 8.23 3.59
N ALA A 45 -9.51 7.20 2.84
CA ALA A 45 -8.96 5.99 3.40
C ALA A 45 -7.65 6.24 4.16
N LYS A 46 -7.51 5.60 5.31
CA LYS A 46 -6.22 5.48 5.97
C LYS A 46 -5.57 4.16 5.53
N ILE A 47 -4.60 4.25 4.64
CA ILE A 47 -3.87 3.08 4.13
C ILE A 47 -2.84 2.63 5.18
N PRO A 48 -2.89 1.37 5.65
CA PRO A 48 -1.86 0.80 6.52
C PRO A 48 -0.47 0.84 5.88
N GLN A 49 0.54 1.08 6.71
CA GLN A 49 1.95 0.94 6.36
C GLN A 49 2.44 -0.41 6.88
N TYR A 50 3.03 -1.21 6.00
CA TYR A 50 3.68 -2.46 6.34
C TYR A 50 5.19 -2.27 6.18
N VAL A 51 5.92 -2.68 7.20
CA VAL A 51 7.39 -2.68 7.21
C VAL A 51 7.81 -4.13 7.40
N VAL A 52 8.75 -4.59 6.59
CA VAL A 52 9.33 -5.94 6.64
C VAL A 52 10.81 -5.79 7.01
N PRO A 53 11.15 -5.72 8.31
CA PRO A 53 12.53 -5.53 8.74
C PRO A 53 13.41 -6.76 8.48
N ILE A 54 12.81 -7.95 8.55
CA ILE A 54 13.47 -9.24 8.41
C ILE A 54 12.55 -10.14 7.59
N ASN A 55 13.10 -10.83 6.59
CA ASN A 55 12.43 -11.82 5.76
C ASN A 55 13.28 -13.09 5.68
N GLU A 56 13.23 -13.92 6.73
CA GLU A 56 14.02 -15.17 6.79
C GLU A 56 13.52 -16.24 5.82
N ILE A 57 12.23 -16.20 5.50
CA ILE A 57 11.57 -17.16 4.59
C ILE A 57 12.04 -16.94 3.14
N GLY A 58 12.53 -15.74 2.82
CA GLY A 58 13.01 -15.40 1.48
C GLY A 58 11.90 -15.19 0.46
N LEU A 59 10.69 -14.83 0.90
CA LEU A 59 9.57 -14.52 0.00
C LEU A 59 9.83 -13.26 -0.81
N SER A 60 9.31 -13.20 -2.03
CA SER A 60 9.26 -11.98 -2.82
C SER A 60 8.31 -10.96 -2.20
N MET A 61 8.49 -9.68 -2.53
CA MET A 61 7.59 -8.64 -2.06
C MET A 61 6.16 -8.81 -2.60
N ASP A 62 6.01 -9.32 -3.82
CA ASP A 62 4.70 -9.62 -4.42
C ASP A 62 3.96 -10.70 -3.63
N GLU A 63 4.65 -11.76 -3.19
CA GLU A 63 4.08 -12.83 -2.36
C GLU A 63 3.66 -12.30 -0.98
N ILE A 64 4.49 -11.46 -0.36
CA ILE A 64 4.17 -10.85 0.94
C ILE A 64 2.95 -9.92 0.80
N GLN A 65 2.91 -9.09 -0.23
CA GLN A 65 1.77 -8.20 -0.49
C GLN A 65 0.49 -9.00 -0.72
N ALA A 66 0.56 -10.07 -1.53
CA ALA A 66 -0.58 -10.95 -1.78
C ALA A 66 -1.09 -11.63 -0.50
N PHE A 67 -0.18 -12.08 0.37
CA PHE A 67 -0.53 -12.68 1.65
C PHE A 67 -1.26 -11.71 2.58
N VAL A 68 -0.82 -10.45 2.61
CA VAL A 68 -1.41 -9.40 3.47
C VAL A 68 -2.71 -8.84 2.89
N ASN A 69 -2.91 -8.95 1.58
CA ASN A 69 -4.12 -8.49 0.88
C ASN A 69 -5.31 -9.49 0.92
N MET A 70 -5.19 -10.56 1.70
CA MET A 70 -6.21 -11.60 1.83
C MET A 70 -7.45 -11.13 2.61
#